data_AF-A0A2H0Y3A1-F1
#
_entry.id   AF-A0A2H0Y3A1-F1
#
_cell.length_a   1.000
_cell.length_b   1.000
_cell.length_c   1.000
_cell.angle_alpha   90.00
_cell.angle_beta   90.00
_cell.angle_gamma   90.00
#
_symmetry.space_group_name_H-M   'P 1'
#
loop_
_entity.id
_entity.type
_entity.pdbx_description
1 polymer ?
#
loop_
_entity_poly.entity_id
_entity_poly.type
_entity_poly.pdbx_seq_one_letter_code
_entity_poly.pdbx_strand_id
1 'polypeptide(L)'
;MPATTPRSQITHFFKILGFDYLQDVKKKDLVKKMGELTYMRFMVRIYDKLSAGERKELTALFKKDAKCDRIAQFLYMHISDVDRVLADVVFGVQTDVKNDLAYITKI
;
A
#
# COMPACT_ATOMS: atom_id res chain seq x y z
N MET A 1 -2.73 -28.89 12.77
CA MET A 1 -3.50 -27.66 13.07
C MET A 1 -4.04 -27.13 11.74
N PRO A 2 -5.36 -26.91 11.57
CA PRO A 2 -5.88 -26.38 10.32
C PRO A 2 -5.51 -24.89 10.21
N ALA A 3 -4.94 -24.51 9.07
CA ALA A 3 -4.61 -23.13 8.74
C ALA A 3 -5.91 -22.30 8.60
N THR A 4 -6.25 -21.54 9.63
CA THR A 4 -7.29 -20.50 9.55
C THR A 4 -6.77 -19.38 8.66
N THR A 5 -7.11 -19.49 7.37
CA THR A 5 -6.81 -18.48 6.35
C THR A 5 -7.34 -17.09 6.81
N PRO A 6 -6.65 -15.98 6.50
CA PRO A 6 -6.95 -14.59 6.93
C PRO A 6 -8.24 -13.98 6.35
N ARG A 7 -9.29 -14.77 6.11
CA ARG A 7 -10.58 -14.30 5.60
C ARG A 7 -11.22 -13.27 6.54
N SER A 8 -11.11 -13.42 7.86
CA SER A 8 -11.81 -12.51 8.79
C SER A 8 -11.20 -11.10 8.83
N GLN A 9 -9.87 -10.97 8.66
CA GLN A 9 -9.21 -9.66 8.68
C GLN A 9 -9.52 -8.84 7.42
N ILE A 10 -9.56 -9.50 6.26
CA ILE A 10 -9.91 -8.87 4.98
C ILE A 10 -11.36 -8.34 5.02
N THR A 11 -12.31 -9.13 5.55
CA THR A 11 -13.71 -8.71 5.65
C THR A 11 -13.89 -7.51 6.60
N HIS A 12 -13.15 -7.47 7.71
CA HIS A 12 -13.17 -6.35 8.65
C HIS A 12 -12.54 -5.08 8.04
N PHE A 13 -11.46 -5.23 7.25
CA PHE A 13 -10.84 -4.15 6.50
C PHE A 13 -11.83 -3.52 5.51
N PHE A 14 -12.51 -4.30 4.67
CA PHE A 14 -13.51 -3.77 3.73
C PHE A 14 -14.69 -3.09 4.43
N LYS A 15 -15.10 -3.58 5.61
CA LYS A 15 -16.16 -2.94 6.39
C LYS A 15 -15.74 -1.57 6.93
N ILE A 16 -14.51 -1.43 7.44
CA ILE A 16 -13.93 -0.14 7.85
C ILE A 16 -13.79 0.81 6.66
N LEU A 17 -13.43 0.28 5.50
CA LEU A 17 -13.27 1.05 4.29
C LEU A 17 -14.60 1.45 3.62
N GLY A 18 -15.74 0.88 4.06
CA GLY A 18 -17.05 1.16 3.47
C GLY A 18 -17.30 0.43 2.15
N PHE A 19 -16.66 -0.71 1.93
CA PHE A 19 -16.71 -1.52 0.70
C PHE A 19 -17.39 -2.87 0.91
N ASP A 20 -18.25 -2.98 1.92
CA ASP A 20 -18.97 -4.19 2.28
C ASP A 20 -19.93 -4.66 1.17
N TYR A 21 -20.49 -3.72 0.40
CA TYR A 21 -21.39 -3.96 -0.74
C TYR A 21 -20.73 -4.57 -1.99
N LEU A 22 -19.39 -4.59 -2.09
CA LEU A 22 -18.70 -5.17 -3.24
C LEU A 22 -18.67 -6.71 -3.17
N GLN A 23 -18.83 -7.37 -4.33
CA GLN A 23 -18.62 -8.82 -4.45
C GLN A 23 -17.16 -9.20 -4.16
N ASP A 24 -16.92 -10.39 -3.60
CA ASP A 24 -15.60 -10.84 -3.14
C ASP A 24 -14.50 -10.80 -4.23
N VAL A 25 -14.86 -11.05 -5.50
CA VAL A 25 -13.94 -10.94 -6.63
C VAL A 25 -13.51 -9.49 -6.86
N LYS A 26 -14.48 -8.56 -6.85
CA LYS A 26 -14.21 -7.12 -6.99
C LYS A 26 -13.45 -6.56 -5.79
N LYS A 27 -13.70 -7.09 -4.59
CA LYS A 27 -12.94 -6.79 -3.36
C LYS A 27 -11.47 -7.14 -3.53
N LYS A 28 -11.14 -8.36 -3.99
CA LYS A 28 -9.76 -8.78 -4.23
C LYS A 28 -9.05 -7.90 -5.27
N ASP A 29 -9.72 -7.60 -6.38
CA ASP A 29 -9.17 -6.71 -7.40
C ASP A 29 -8.96 -5.28 -6.88
N LEU A 30 -9.90 -4.78 -6.07
CA LEU A 30 -9.78 -3.47 -5.44
C LEU A 30 -8.58 -3.42 -4.48
N VAL A 31 -8.40 -4.43 -3.63
CA VAL A 31 -7.22 -4.51 -2.75
C VAL A 31 -5.93 -4.58 -3.54
N LYS A 32 -5.90 -5.33 -4.64
CA LYS A 32 -4.71 -5.40 -5.50
C LYS A 32 -4.38 -4.03 -6.10
N LYS A 33 -5.37 -3.36 -6.69
CA LYS A 33 -5.21 -2.01 -7.27
C LYS A 33 -4.84 -0.96 -6.21
N MET A 34 -5.44 -1.02 -5.02
CA MET A 34 -5.06 -0.17 -3.89
C MET A 34 -3.61 -0.42 -3.46
N GLY A 35 -3.18 -1.68 -3.42
CA GLY A 35 -1.80 -2.05 -3.12
C GLY A 35 -0.82 -1.49 -4.15
N GLU A 36 -1.14 -1.60 -5.44
CA GLU A 36 -0.34 -1.05 -6.54
C GLU A 36 -0.26 0.49 -6.48
N LEU A 37 -1.38 1.17 -6.26
CA LEU A 37 -1.42 2.64 -6.11
C LEU A 37 -0.64 3.12 -4.89
N THR A 38 -0.80 2.44 -3.76
CA THR A 38 -0.08 2.72 -2.52
C THR A 38 1.41 2.55 -2.76
N TYR A 39 1.82 1.44 -3.39
CA TYR A 39 3.21 1.18 -3.71
C TYR A 39 3.80 2.26 -4.62
N MET A 40 3.14 2.62 -5.72
CA MET A 40 3.65 3.65 -6.64
C MET A 40 3.81 5.00 -5.93
N ARG A 41 2.79 5.47 -5.21
CA ARG A 41 2.84 6.76 -4.49
C ARG A 41 3.88 6.77 -3.38
N PHE A 42 3.97 5.67 -2.63
CA PHE A 42 4.97 5.51 -1.60
C PHE A 42 6.38 5.56 -2.18
N MET A 43 6.62 4.81 -3.26
CA MET A 43 7.92 4.80 -3.95
C MET A 43 8.33 6.19 -4.44
N VAL A 44 7.42 6.96 -5.03
CA VAL A 44 7.72 8.35 -5.44
C VAL A 44 8.13 9.21 -4.24
N ARG A 45 7.35 9.20 -3.16
CA ARG A 45 7.66 9.99 -1.96
C ARG A 45 8.97 9.57 -1.27
N ILE A 46 9.24 8.28 -1.25
CA ILE A 46 10.48 7.72 -0.69
C ILE A 46 11.66 8.14 -1.56
N TYR A 47 11.55 8.05 -2.88
CA TYR A 47 12.62 8.48 -3.79
C TYR A 47 12.97 9.95 -3.58
N ASP A 48 11.99 10.83 -3.40
CA ASP A 48 12.23 12.26 -3.16
C ASP A 48 13.02 12.52 -1.86
N LYS A 49 12.87 11.66 -0.85
CA LYS A 49 13.57 11.75 0.43
C LYS A 49 14.97 11.14 0.41
N LEU A 50 15.27 10.27 -0.53
CA LEU A 50 16.58 9.62 -0.66
C LEU A 50 17.54 10.46 -1.52
N SER A 51 18.81 10.48 -1.13
CA SER A 51 19.90 11.00 -1.94
C SER A 51 20.16 10.15 -3.19
N ALA A 52 20.92 10.67 -4.16
CA ALA A 52 21.24 9.95 -5.38
C ALA A 52 21.99 8.62 -5.15
N GLY A 53 22.81 8.54 -4.10
CA GLY A 53 23.50 7.30 -3.69
C GLY A 53 22.52 6.26 -3.15
N GLU A 54 21.65 6.68 -2.23
CA GLU A 54 20.65 5.81 -1.61
C GLU A 54 19.59 5.34 -2.61
N ARG A 55 19.19 6.18 -3.57
CA ARG A 55 18.30 5.77 -4.67
C ARG A 55 18.90 4.63 -5.50
N LYS A 56 20.21 4.67 -5.78
CA LYS A 56 20.91 3.59 -6.50
C LYS A 56 20.92 2.30 -5.68
N GLU A 57 21.15 2.40 -4.38
CA GLU A 57 21.16 1.25 -3.49
C GLU A 57 19.78 0.61 -3.33
N LEU A 58 18.75 1.43 -3.16
CA LEU A 58 17.36 0.97 -3.19
C LEU A 58 17.01 0.28 -4.51
N THR A 59 17.39 0.87 -5.65
CA THR A 59 17.20 0.23 -6.97
C THR A 59 17.93 -1.10 -7.08
N ALA A 60 19.14 -1.20 -6.51
CA ALA A 60 19.91 -2.44 -6.51
C ALA A 60 19.25 -3.52 -5.62
N LEU A 61 18.63 -3.15 -4.51
CA LEU A 61 17.84 -4.07 -3.68
C LEU A 61 16.65 -4.65 -4.47
N PHE A 62 15.91 -3.80 -5.20
CA PHE A 62 14.83 -4.28 -6.06
C PHE A 62 15.32 -5.18 -7.20
N LYS A 63 16.43 -4.83 -7.86
CA LYS A 63 17.00 -5.65 -8.96
C LYS A 63 17.53 -7.01 -8.50
N LYS A 64 17.94 -7.11 -7.23
CA LYS A 64 18.42 -8.36 -6.62
C LYS A 64 17.29 -9.19 -6.02
N ASP A 65 16.04 -8.81 -6.23
CA ASP A 65 14.86 -9.45 -5.66
C ASP A 65 14.99 -9.61 -4.13
N ALA A 66 15.51 -8.55 -3.49
CA ALA A 66 15.75 -8.56 -2.05
C ALA A 66 14.44 -8.76 -1.29
N LYS A 67 14.50 -9.56 -0.22
CA LYS A 67 13.35 -9.79 0.67
C LYS A 67 12.79 -8.47 1.18
N CYS A 68 11.46 -8.42 1.34
CA CYS A 68 10.73 -7.24 1.82
C CYS A 68 11.32 -6.68 3.12
N ASP A 69 11.71 -7.53 4.07
CA ASP A 69 12.30 -7.11 5.35
C ASP A 69 13.59 -6.30 5.16
N ARG A 70 14.39 -6.65 4.16
CA ARG A 70 15.65 -5.97 3.87
C ARG A 70 15.43 -4.60 3.23
N ILE A 71 14.39 -4.49 2.39
CA ILE A 71 13.94 -3.22 1.82
C ILE A 71 13.38 -2.33 2.93
N ALA A 72 12.53 -2.88 3.79
CA ALA A 72 11.99 -2.15 4.94
C ALA A 72 13.11 -1.63 5.84
N GLN A 73 14.07 -2.47 6.21
CA GLN A 73 15.21 -2.07 7.03
C GLN A 73 16.03 -0.94 6.40
N PHE A 74 16.29 -1.01 5.09
CA PHE A 74 16.93 0.08 4.36
C PHE A 74 16.12 1.39 4.48
N LEU A 75 14.80 1.34 4.26
CA LEU A 75 13.97 2.52 4.36
C LEU A 75 13.97 3.12 5.76
N TYR A 76 13.85 2.32 6.82
CA TYR A 76 13.89 2.81 8.21
C TYR A 76 15.24 3.38 8.61
N MET A 77 16.34 2.91 8.02
CA MET A 77 17.67 3.45 8.29
C MET A 77 17.89 4.82 7.64
N HIS A 78 17.35 5.03 6.43
CA HIS A 78 17.62 6.22 5.63
C HIS A 78 16.52 7.29 5.73
N ILE A 79 15.32 6.92 6.19
CA ILE A 79 14.17 7.82 6.28
C ILE A 79 13.61 7.74 7.69
N SER A 80 13.65 8.86 8.41
CA SER A 80 13.26 8.93 9.81
C SER A 80 11.75 8.81 10.03
N ASP A 81 10.95 9.13 9.01
CA ASP A 81 9.49 9.24 9.08
C ASP A 81 8.75 8.27 8.13
N VAL A 82 9.34 7.10 7.85
CA VAL A 82 8.77 6.08 6.94
C VAL A 82 7.33 5.74 7.28
N ASP A 83 7.04 5.46 8.56
CA ASP A 83 5.68 5.10 9.00
C ASP A 83 4.66 6.19 8.71
N ARG A 84 5.06 7.46 8.92
CA ARG A 84 4.21 8.61 8.63
C ARG A 84 3.97 8.75 7.14
N VAL A 85 5.02 8.60 6.33
CA VAL A 85 4.90 8.64 4.86
C VAL A 85 3.98 7.53 4.37
N LEU A 86 4.11 6.32 4.92
CA LEU A 86 3.26 5.19 4.57
C LEU A 86 1.80 5.46 4.97
N ALA A 87 1.57 5.93 6.19
CA ALA A 87 0.23 6.28 6.67
C ALA A 87 -0.42 7.35 5.78
N ASP A 88 0.28 8.44 5.48
CA ASP A 88 -0.21 9.51 4.60
C ASP A 88 -0.60 8.99 3.21
N VAL A 89 0.22 8.11 2.63
CA VAL A 89 -0.05 7.52 1.32
C VAL A 89 -1.27 6.60 1.38
N VAL A 90 -1.37 5.73 2.41
CA VAL A 90 -2.51 4.82 2.59
C VAL A 90 -3.81 5.60 2.79
N PHE A 91 -3.80 6.62 3.66
CA PHE A 91 -4.96 7.49 3.87
C PHE A 91 -5.35 8.28 2.62
N GLY A 92 -4.36 8.77 1.86
CA GLY A 92 -4.60 9.45 0.60
C GLY A 92 -5.26 8.53 -0.44
N VAL A 93 -4.71 7.33 -0.66
CA VAL A 93 -5.30 6.34 -1.58
C VAL A 93 -6.69 5.93 -1.11
N GLN A 94 -6.90 5.71 0.19
CA GLN A 94 -8.20 5.39 0.74
C GLN A 94 -9.23 6.50 0.45
N THR A 95 -8.82 7.76 0.60
CA THR A 95 -9.69 8.93 0.38
C THR A 95 -10.07 9.05 -1.09
N ASP A 96 -9.09 8.91 -1.99
CA ASP A 96 -9.32 8.96 -3.44
C ASP A 96 -10.27 7.85 -3.90
N VAL A 97 -10.04 6.61 -3.45
CA VAL A 97 -10.91 5.48 -3.78
C VAL A 97 -12.33 5.70 -3.26
N LYS A 98 -12.50 6.26 -2.04
CA LYS A 98 -13.82 6.60 -1.50
C LYS A 98 -14.50 7.70 -2.32
N ASN A 99 -13.78 8.73 -2.73
CA ASN A 99 -14.30 9.84 -3.53
C ASN A 99 -14.74 9.35 -4.93
N ASP A 100 -13.91 8.55 -5.59
CA ASP A 100 -14.21 7.99 -6.91
C ASP A 100 -15.45 7.09 -6.85
N LEU A 101 -15.61 6.28 -5.80
CA LEU A 101 -16.78 5.42 -5.62
C LEU A 101 -18.05 6.20 -5.27
N ALA A 102 -17.94 7.29 -4.49
CA ALA A 102 -19.05 8.19 -4.21
C ALA A 102 -19.52 8.94 -5.46
N TYR A 103 -18.61 9.24 -6.38
CA TYR A 103 -18.94 9.80 -7.69
C TYR A 103 -19.69 8.79 -8.57
N ILE A 104 -19.26 7.53 -8.57
CA ILE A 104 -19.89 6.46 -9.37
C ILE A 104 -21.29 6.07 -8.86
N THR A 105 -21.55 6.17 -7.55
CA THR A 105 -22.85 5.80 -6.94
C THR A 105 -23.88 6.95 -6.88
N LYS A 106 -23.49 8.17 -7.27
CA LYS A 106 -24.40 9.33 -7.42
C LYS A 106 -25.09 9.43 -8.79
N ILE A 107 -24.97 8.39 -9.62
CA ILE A 107 -25.68 8.19 -10.89
C ILE A 107 -26.69 7.07 -10.69
#